data_AF-A0A9W6GY59-F1
#
_entry.id   AF-A0A9W6GY59-F1
#
_cell.length_a   1.000
_cell.length_b   1.000
_cell.length_c   1.000
_cell.angle_alpha   90.00
_cell.angle_beta   90.00
_cell.angle_gamma   90.00
#
_symmetry.space_group_name_H-M   'P 1'
#
loop_
_entity.id
_entity.type
_entity.pdbx_description
1 polymer ?
#
loop_
_entity_poly.entity_id
_entity_poly.type
_entity_poly.pdbx_seq_one_letter_code
_entity_poly.pdbx_strand_id
1 'polypeptide(L)' 'MYNTEYRTVSDLSNRVYFFELTTGPNVIWTDFAKFDLKPGAPVMSLDPDNNGLSGDVTKKFRKTKALF' A
#
# COMPACT_ATOMS: atom_id res chain seq x y z
N MET A 1 3.85 22.93 15.73
CA MET A 1 4.73 21.75 15.56
C MET A 1 4.07 20.85 14.54
N TYR A 2 4.80 20.40 13.52
CA TYR A 2 4.29 19.45 12.53
C TYR A 2 4.94 18.10 12.80
N ASN A 3 4.13 17.07 12.94
CA ASN A 3 4.61 15.72 13.18
C ASN A 3 4.70 14.97 11.84
N THR A 4 5.63 14.03 11.75
CA THR A 4 5.57 13.03 10.68
C THR A 4 4.41 12.08 10.99
N GLU A 5 3.46 11.97 10.08
CA GLU A 5 2.26 11.12 10.26
C GLU A 5 2.46 9.71 9.67
N TYR A 6 3.31 9.57 8.65
CA TYR A 6 3.61 8.30 8.02
C TYR A 6 4.98 8.30 7.34
N ARG A 7 5.48 7.11 7.02
CA ARG A 7 6.74 6.91 6.28
C ARG A 7 6.50 5.91 5.15
N THR A 8 7.26 6.06 4.06
CA THR A 8 7.21 5.14 2.91
C THR A 8 8.61 4.80 2.44
N VAL A 9 8.77 3.60 1.88
CA VAL A 9 10.02 3.17 1.23
C VAL A 9 9.67 2.50 -0.08
N SER A 10 10.38 2.88 -1.15
CA SER A 10 10.22 2.26 -2.48
C SER A 10 11.46 1.44 -2.81
N ASP A 11 11.33 0.12 -2.79
CA ASP A 11 12.35 -0.79 -3.31
C ASP A 11 12.18 -0.92 -4.83
N LEU A 12 13.03 -0.21 -5.56
CA LEU A 12 12.99 -0.17 -7.03
C LEU A 12 13.54 -1.45 -7.67
N SER A 13 14.36 -2.22 -6.95
CA SER A 13 14.93 -3.47 -7.44
C SER A 13 13.88 -4.58 -7.44
N ASN A 14 13.12 -4.71 -6.36
CA ASN A 14 12.10 -5.75 -6.20
C ASN A 14 10.68 -5.28 -6.49
N ARG A 15 10.48 -3.98 -6.78
CA ARG A 15 9.17 -3.36 -7.02
C ARG A 15 8.23 -3.51 -5.83
N VAL A 16 8.77 -3.33 -4.62
CA VAL A 16 8.01 -3.39 -3.37
C VAL A 16 7.85 -1.98 -2.79
N TYR A 17 6.64 -1.66 -2.36
CA TYR A 17 6.32 -0.39 -1.71
C TYR A 17 5.89 -0.61 -0.28
N PHE A 18 6.59 0.03 0.65
CA PHE A 18 6.34 -0.03 2.09
C PHE A 18 5.63 1.23 2.56
N PHE A 19 4.74 1.07 3.54
CA PHE A 19 4.03 2.14 4.23
C PHE A 19 3.91 1.82 5.72
N GLU A 20 4.04 2.85 6.57
CA GLU A 20 3.74 2.76 8.00
C GLU A 20 3.19 4.09 8.52
N LEU A 21 2.21 4.03 9.43
CA LEU A 21 1.76 5.17 10.24
C LEU A 21 2.72 5.35 11.41
N THR A 22 3.09 6.59 11.75
CA THR A 22 3.95 6.84 12.93
C THR A 22 3.24 6.57 14.25
N THR A 23 1.91 6.57 14.23
CA THR A 23 1.04 6.23 15.37
C THR A 23 0.73 4.74 15.49
N GLY A 24 1.10 3.93 14.48
CA GLY A 24 0.84 2.50 14.42
C GLY A 24 2.10 1.65 14.57
N PRO A 25 2.04 0.48 15.23
CA PRO A 25 3.21 -0.39 15.40
C PRO A 25 3.54 -1.25 14.17
N ASN A 26 2.68 -1.24 13.15
CA ASN A 26 2.77 -2.15 12.01
C ASN A 26 3.36 -1.48 10.77
N VAL A 27 4.20 -2.24 10.06
CA VAL A 27 4.63 -1.91 8.69
C VAL A 27 3.88 -2.82 7.72
N ILE A 28 3.36 -2.24 6.65
CA ILE A 28 2.75 -2.97 5.54
C ILE A 28 3.55 -2.76 4.27
N TRP A 29 3.50 -3.73 3.37
CA TRP A 29 4.07 -3.57 2.04
C TRP A 29 3.28 -4.29 0.97
N THR A 30 3.43 -3.83 -0.26
CA THR A 30 2.80 -4.44 -1.43
C THR A 30 3.84 -4.70 -2.50
N ASP A 31 3.69 -5.82 -3.18
CA ASP A 31 4.56 -6.27 -4.27
C ASP A 31 3.89 -5.92 -5.60
N PHE A 32 4.37 -4.86 -6.25
CA PHE A 32 3.80 -4.39 -7.51
C PHE A 32 3.99 -5.37 -8.67
N ALA A 33 4.92 -6.33 -8.58
CA ALA A 33 5.06 -7.35 -9.62
C ALA A 33 3.85 -8.30 -9.69
N LYS A 34 3.02 -8.34 -8.65
CA LYS A 34 1.80 -9.17 -8.59
C LYS A 34 0.52 -8.45 -9.05
N PHE A 35 0.60 -7.17 -9.43
CA PHE A 35 -0.54 -6.40 -9.91
C PHE A 35 -0.63 -6.45 -11.44
N ASP A 36 -1.85 -6.45 -11.96
CA ASP A 36 -2.09 -6.16 -13.37
C ASP A 36 -2.11 -4.64 -13.57
N LEU A 37 -1.10 -4.12 -14.27
CA LEU A 37 -0.91 -2.69 -14.54
C LEU A 37 -1.10 -2.35 -16.03
N LYS A 38 -1.69 -3.26 -16.81
CA LYS A 38 -1.98 -3.02 -18.23
C LYS A 38 -3.09 -1.98 -18.40
N PRO A 39 -3.16 -1.30 -19.56
CA PRO A 39 -4.29 -0.43 -19.89
C PRO A 39 -5.63 -1.18 -19.73
N GLY A 40 -6.58 -0.57 -19.01
CA GLY A 40 -7.89 -1.17 -18.74
C GLY A 40 -7.96 -2.12 -17.55
N ALA A 41 -6.84 -2.39 -16.86
CA ALA A 41 -6.86 -3.14 -15.61
C ALA A 41 -7.71 -2.43 -14.53
N PRO A 42 -8.34 -3.18 -13.61
CA PRO A 42 -9.18 -2.58 -12.57
C PRO A 42 -8.35 -1.72 -11.61
N VAL A 43 -8.92 -0.61 -11.14
CA VAL A 43 -8.34 0.18 -10.06
C VAL A 43 -8.43 -0.61 -8.75
N MET A 44 -7.30 -0.70 -8.06
CA MET A 44 -7.16 -1.41 -6.78
C MET A 44 -6.85 -0.41 -5.67
N SER A 45 -7.50 -0.56 -4.52
CA SER A 45 -7.28 0.29 -3.35
C SER A 45 -7.16 -0.54 -2.06
N LEU A 46 -6.41 -0.01 -1.10
CA LEU A 46 -6.26 -0.54 0.24
C LEU A 46 -6.37 0.64 1.20
N ASP A 47 -7.15 0.47 2.27
CA ASP A 47 -7.18 1.40 3.40
C ASP A 47 -6.07 1.04 4.39
N PRO A 48 -5.03 1.90 4.55
CA PRO A 48 -3.91 1.62 5.44
C PRO A 48 -4.23 1.89 6.92
N ASP A 49 -5.34 2.55 7.27
CA ASP A 49 -5.75 2.84 8.66
C ASP A 49 -6.43 1.62 9.35
N ASN A 50 -6.20 0.43 8.80
CA ASN A 50 -6.72 -0.81 9.34
C ASN A 50 -5.69 -1.48 10.26
N ASN A 51 -5.96 -1.43 11.57
CA ASN A 51 -5.10 -2.00 12.62
C ASN A 51 -4.81 -3.50 12.49
N GLY A 52 -5.56 -4.24 11.68
CA GLY A 52 -5.32 -5.66 11.39
C GLY A 52 -4.35 -5.92 10.23
N LEU A 53 -3.80 -4.88 9.62
CA LEU A 53 -2.81 -5.01 8.55
C LEU A 53 -1.38 -5.01 9.11
N SER A 54 -0.61 -5.99 8.67
CA SER A 54 0.82 -6.12 8.92
C SER A 54 1.38 -7.03 7.84
N GLY A 55 2.60 -6.75 7.39
CA GLY A 55 3.26 -7.61 6.41
C GLY A 55 2.91 -7.33 4.96
N ASP A 56 2.99 -8.38 4.13
CA ASP A 56 2.56 -8.37 2.74
C ASP A 56 1.03 -8.23 2.66
N VAL A 57 0.57 -7.09 2.14
CA VAL A 57 -0.85 -6.76 1.96
C VAL A 57 -1.29 -6.83 0.50
N THR A 58 -0.46 -7.34 -0.42
CA THR A 58 -0.74 -7.39 -1.87
C THR A 58 -2.10 -7.99 -2.20
N LYS A 59 -2.47 -9.10 -1.54
CA LYS A 59 -3.75 -9.79 -1.76
C LYS A 59 -4.95 -9.16 -1.03
N LYS A 60 -4.73 -8.13 -0.21
CA LYS A 60 -5.78 -7.46 0.58
C LYS A 60 -6.35 -6.23 -0.13
N PHE A 61 -5.76 -5.81 -1.25
CA PHE A 61 -6.32 -4.77 -2.11
C PHE A 61 -7.66 -5.20 -2.68
N ARG A 62 -8.57 -4.24 -2.81
CA ARG A 62 -9.92 -4.47 -3.34
C ARG A 62 -10.16 -3.60 -4.57
N LYS A 63 -10.94 -4.11 -5.51
CA LYS A 63 -11.40 -3.33 -6.66
C LYS A 63 -12.19 -2.13 -6.16
N THR A 64 -11.92 -0.96 -6.72
CA THR A 64 -12.67 0.26 -6.45
C THR A 64 -12.94 1.02 -7.74
N LYS A 65 -13.81 2.03 -7.67
CA LYS A 65 -13.93 3.02 -8.74
C LYS A 65 -12.75 3.97 -8.68
N ALA A 66 -12.29 4.44 -9.85
CA ALA A 66 -11.34 5.54 -9.91
C ALA A 66 -11.94 6.74 -9.14
N LEU A 67 -11.13 7.36 -8.29
CA LEU A 67 -11.56 8.52 -7.50
C LEU A 67 -11.63 9.81 -8.34
N PHE A 68 -11.12 9.79 -9.57
CA PHE A 68 -11.09 10.90 -10.53
C PHE A 68 -11.22 10.37 -11.96
#